data_AF-A0A164TAQ2-F1
#
_entry.id   AF-A0A164TAQ2-F1
#
_cell.length_a   1.000
_cell.length_b   1.000
_cell.length_c   1.000
_cell.angle_alpha   90.00
_cell.angle_beta   90.00
_cell.angle_gamma   90.00
#
_symmetry.space_group_name_H-M   'P 1'
#
loop_
_entity.id
_entity.type
_entity.pdbx_description
1 polymer ?
#
loop_
_entity_poly.entity_id
_entity_poly.type
_entity_poly.pdbx_seq_one_letter_code
_entity_poly.pdbx_strand_id
1 'polypeptide(L)'
;MFHKIMQSVFLFLVLACSISARILSIQSTSGQSAKVGDNYNITFNTASHIQNWADYSVLIGWAVHPLPDPISPGAFFGSAIDLTSIGKVATGLGNFSTEVFIDPVKFDITTVTTYTLNAAITSVIGASLETSVRFLNTTITIEP
;
A
#
# COMPACT_ATOMS: atom_id res chain seq x y z
N MET A 1 -27.76 -33.59 -17.30
CA MET A 1 -28.09 -32.14 -17.24
C MET A 1 -27.72 -31.53 -15.89
N PHE A 2 -28.12 -32.14 -14.76
CA PHE A 2 -27.77 -31.71 -13.39
C PHE A 2 -26.26 -31.53 -13.10
N HIS A 3 -25.40 -32.40 -13.62
CA HIS A 3 -23.95 -32.34 -13.37
C HIS A 3 -23.28 -31.09 -13.98
N LYS A 4 -23.76 -30.61 -15.13
CA LYS A 4 -23.27 -29.38 -15.78
C LYS A 4 -23.73 -28.11 -15.05
N ILE A 5 -24.96 -28.14 -14.49
CA ILE A 5 -25.51 -27.04 -13.69
C ILE A 5 -24.74 -26.93 -12.36
N MET A 6 -24.44 -28.05 -11.69
CA MET A 6 -23.62 -28.05 -10.49
C MET A 6 -22.20 -27.50 -10.74
N GLN A 7 -21.55 -27.88 -11.86
CA GLN A 7 -20.23 -27.34 -12.22
C GLN A 7 -20.27 -25.83 -12.50
N SER A 8 -21.29 -25.34 -13.21
CA SER A 8 -21.46 -23.89 -13.45
C SER A 8 -21.75 -23.11 -12.17
N VAL A 9 -22.57 -23.64 -11.26
CA VAL A 9 -22.85 -23.00 -9.96
C VAL A 9 -21.60 -22.98 -9.09
N PHE A 10 -20.80 -24.05 -9.09
CA PHE A 10 -19.54 -24.10 -8.35
C PHE A 10 -18.51 -23.12 -8.91
N LEU A 11 -18.40 -22.99 -10.24
CA LEU A 11 -17.52 -22.02 -10.89
C LEU A 11 -17.93 -20.56 -10.62
N PHE A 12 -19.25 -20.29 -10.55
CA PHE A 12 -19.78 -18.96 -10.22
C PHE A 12 -19.57 -18.59 -8.74
N LEU A 13 -19.62 -19.58 -7.83
CA LEU A 13 -19.37 -19.37 -6.40
C LEU A 13 -17.88 -19.07 -6.11
N VAL A 14 -16.96 -19.67 -6.87
CA VAL A 14 -15.50 -19.43 -6.74
C VAL A 14 -15.10 -18.05 -7.28
N LEU A 15 -15.83 -17.51 -8.26
CA LEU A 15 -15.59 -16.17 -8.83
C LEU A 15 -16.14 -15.02 -7.95
N ALA A 16 -17.01 -15.30 -6.99
CA ALA A 16 -17.75 -14.27 -6.25
C ALA A 16 -17.13 -13.84 -4.91
N CYS A 17 -16.00 -14.42 -4.50
CA CYS A 17 -15.41 -14.14 -3.19
C CYS A 17 -14.09 -13.37 -3.29
N SER A 18 -14.11 -12.23 -3.98
CA SER A 18 -13.04 -11.23 -3.82
C SER A 18 -13.18 -10.60 -2.43
N ILE A 19 -12.46 -11.16 -1.45
CA ILE A 19 -12.44 -10.61 -0.10
C ILE A 19 -11.65 -9.29 -0.13
N SER A 20 -12.38 -8.20 -0.22
CA SER A 20 -11.81 -6.87 -0.15
C SER A 20 -11.63 -6.46 1.31
N ALA A 21 -10.45 -5.95 1.64
CA ALA A 21 -10.19 -5.32 2.92
C ALA A 21 -9.48 -4.00 2.65
N ARG A 22 -9.51 -3.13 3.65
CA ARG A 22 -8.97 -1.78 3.57
C ARG A 22 -7.55 -1.79 4.13
N ILE A 23 -6.58 -1.14 3.48
CA ILE A 23 -5.26 -0.84 4.07
C ILE A 23 -5.48 0.15 5.23
N LEU A 24 -4.97 -0.20 6.41
CA LEU A 24 -5.14 0.58 7.64
C LEU A 24 -3.84 1.19 8.15
N SER A 25 -2.71 0.54 7.90
CA SER A 25 -1.40 1.07 8.30
C SER A 25 -0.29 0.65 7.34
N ILE A 26 0.80 1.41 7.39
CA ILE A 26 2.06 1.13 6.72
C ILE A 26 3.17 1.09 7.78
N GLN A 27 4.12 0.19 7.62
CA GLN A 27 5.23 -0.01 8.56
C GLN A 27 6.53 -0.30 7.82
N SER A 28 7.65 0.14 8.41
CA SER A 28 8.98 -0.37 8.09
C SER A 28 9.07 -1.86 8.45
N THR A 29 9.50 -2.70 7.50
CA THR A 29 9.48 -4.16 7.70
C THR A 29 10.68 -4.68 8.50
N SER A 30 11.85 -4.03 8.40
CA SER A 30 13.12 -4.61 8.90
C SER A 30 13.57 -4.09 10.26
N GLY A 31 13.02 -2.98 10.74
CA GLY A 31 13.58 -2.25 11.90
C GLY A 31 15.02 -1.76 11.69
N GLN A 32 15.59 -1.99 10.51
CA GLN A 32 16.89 -1.52 10.07
C GLN A 32 16.71 -0.25 9.23
N SER A 33 17.72 0.60 9.25
CA SER A 33 17.77 1.76 8.37
C SER A 33 17.71 1.34 6.90
N ALA A 34 17.01 2.12 6.08
CA ALA A 34 17.12 2.03 4.64
C ALA A 34 18.47 2.62 4.19
N LYS A 35 18.96 2.22 3.02
CA LYS A 35 20.20 2.76 2.44
C LYS A 35 19.92 3.42 1.10
N VAL A 36 20.55 4.56 0.84
CA VAL A 36 20.49 5.22 -0.46
C VAL A 36 21.04 4.29 -1.55
N GLY A 37 20.30 4.18 -2.65
CA GLY A 37 20.62 3.29 -3.77
C GLY A 37 20.14 1.84 -3.62
N ASP A 38 19.45 1.50 -2.52
CA ASP A 38 18.91 0.16 -2.29
C ASP A 38 17.37 0.15 -2.27
N ASN A 39 16.82 -1.04 -2.51
CA ASN A 39 15.40 -1.31 -2.30
C ASN A 39 15.13 -1.53 -0.80
N TYR A 40 14.11 -0.86 -0.29
CA TYR A 40 13.67 -0.98 1.09
C TYR A 40 12.27 -1.60 1.19
N ASN A 41 12.12 -2.61 2.02
CA ASN A 41 10.82 -3.26 2.22
C ASN A 41 9.92 -2.45 3.17
N ILE A 42 8.70 -2.22 2.71
CA ILE A 42 7.60 -1.67 3.48
C ILE A 42 6.46 -2.68 3.54
N THR A 43 5.76 -2.72 4.67
CA THR A 43 4.62 -3.61 4.89
C THR A 43 3.34 -2.80 5.03
N PHE A 44 2.33 -3.18 4.26
CA PHE A 44 0.96 -2.69 4.39
C PHE A 44 0.14 -3.69 5.20
N ASN A 45 -0.53 -3.20 6.23
CA ASN A 45 -1.47 -4.00 7.01
C ASN A 45 -2.90 -3.66 6.61
N THR A 46 -3.70 -4.70 6.43
CA THR A 46 -5.10 -4.60 6.01
C THR A 46 -6.03 -4.84 7.18
N ALA A 47 -7.30 -4.49 7.02
CA ALA A 47 -8.31 -4.77 8.03
C ALA A 47 -8.41 -6.28 8.32
N SER A 48 -8.64 -6.61 9.60
CA SER A 48 -8.81 -7.99 10.08
C SER A 48 -10.17 -8.61 9.73
N HIS A 49 -11.07 -7.82 9.13
CA HIS A 49 -12.38 -8.24 8.66
C HIS A 49 -12.69 -7.63 7.30
N ILE A 50 -13.61 -8.25 6.57
CA ILE A 50 -14.02 -7.84 5.24
C ILE A 50 -14.66 -6.45 5.31
N GLN A 51 -14.21 -5.54 4.45
CA GLN A 51 -14.79 -4.22 4.29
C GLN A 51 -15.11 -4.00 2.81
N ASN A 52 -16.18 -3.26 2.53
CA ASN A 52 -16.58 -2.96 1.16
C ASN A 52 -15.70 -1.84 0.55
N TRP A 53 -14.39 -2.05 0.51
CA TRP A 53 -13.37 -1.11 0.07
C TRP A 53 -12.41 -1.83 -0.86
N ALA A 54 -12.17 -1.28 -2.05
CA ALA A 54 -11.17 -1.77 -2.99
C ALA A 54 -10.05 -0.73 -3.11
N ASP A 55 -8.86 -1.05 -2.62
CA ASP A 55 -7.67 -0.19 -2.74
C ASP A 55 -6.95 -0.53 -4.05
N TYR A 56 -6.84 0.40 -5.00
CA TYR A 56 -6.35 0.09 -6.36
C TYR A 56 -4.96 0.66 -6.66
N SER A 57 -4.54 1.74 -5.99
CA SER A 57 -3.16 2.20 -6.09
C SER A 57 -2.68 2.89 -4.83
N VAL A 58 -1.37 2.87 -4.60
CA VAL A 58 -0.69 3.61 -3.53
C VAL A 58 0.39 4.49 -4.14
N LEU A 59 0.31 5.79 -3.90
CA LEU A 59 1.37 6.73 -4.22
C LEU A 59 2.25 6.92 -3.00
N ILE A 60 3.56 6.71 -3.16
CA ILE A 60 4.55 6.87 -2.10
C ILE A 60 5.23 8.21 -2.30
N GLY A 61 5.15 9.06 -1.27
CA GLY A 61 5.93 10.27 -1.19
C GLY A 61 6.68 10.35 0.13
N TRP A 62 7.56 11.33 0.20
CA TRP A 62 8.53 11.45 1.27
C TRP A 62 8.64 12.89 1.73
N ALA A 63 8.92 13.05 3.01
CA ALA A 63 9.28 14.34 3.58
C ALA A 63 10.15 14.14 4.83
N VAL A 64 10.95 15.15 5.18
CA VAL A 64 11.86 15.09 6.33
C VAL A 64 11.04 15.06 7.63
N HIS A 65 11.40 14.17 8.56
CA HIS A 65 10.75 14.09 9.88
C HIS A 65 11.25 15.24 10.81
N PRO A 66 10.44 15.76 11.74
CA PRO A 66 9.02 15.47 11.97
C PRO A 66 8.08 16.28 11.08
N LEU A 67 6.97 15.65 10.70
CA LEU A 67 5.83 16.31 10.08
C LEU A 67 4.52 15.84 10.71
N PRO A 68 3.48 16.71 10.75
CA PRO A 68 2.15 16.32 11.20
C PRO A 68 1.52 15.27 10.26
N ASP A 69 0.36 14.74 10.65
CA ASP A 69 -0.37 13.74 9.86
C ASP A 69 -0.52 14.19 8.39
N PRO A 70 -0.25 13.29 7.43
CA PRO A 70 -0.17 13.65 6.03
C PRO A 70 -1.54 14.05 5.46
N ILE A 71 -1.56 15.22 4.83
CA ILE A 71 -2.64 15.64 3.92
C ILE A 71 -2.20 15.57 2.45
N SER A 72 -0.94 15.19 2.21
CA SER A 72 -0.34 15.08 0.89
C SER A 72 0.77 14.01 0.91
N PRO A 73 1.27 13.59 -0.27
CA PRO A 73 2.41 12.67 -0.38
C PRO A 73 3.72 13.23 0.20
N GLY A 74 3.84 14.53 0.43
CA GLY A 74 5.04 15.15 1.00
C GLY A 74 5.81 16.05 0.03
N ALA A 75 7.10 16.21 0.29
CA ALA A 75 7.98 17.12 -0.45
C ALA A 75 8.31 16.60 -1.86
N PHE A 76 8.42 15.29 -2.02
CA PHE A 76 8.62 14.67 -3.32
C PHE A 76 7.95 13.30 -3.43
N PHE A 77 7.66 12.90 -4.67
CA PHE A 77 7.15 11.57 -4.99
C PHE A 77 8.29 10.58 -5.16
N GLY A 78 8.21 9.45 -4.46
CA GLY A 78 9.14 8.34 -4.59
C GLY A 78 8.73 7.40 -5.72
N SER A 79 7.57 6.78 -5.56
CA SER A 79 7.08 5.71 -6.43
C SER A 79 5.55 5.62 -6.42
N ALA A 80 5.01 4.81 -7.33
CA ALA A 80 3.61 4.42 -7.35
C ALA A 80 3.53 2.89 -7.40
N ILE A 81 2.59 2.33 -6.64
CA ILE A 81 2.31 0.90 -6.57
C ILE A 81 0.92 0.69 -7.15
N ASP A 82 0.85 -0.03 -8.26
CA ASP A 82 -0.41 -0.46 -8.85
C ASP A 82 -0.88 -1.76 -8.17
N LEU A 83 -1.84 -1.64 -7.25
CA LEU A 83 -2.38 -2.79 -6.51
C LEU A 83 -3.19 -3.73 -7.42
N THR A 84 -3.64 -3.25 -8.58
CA THR A 84 -4.30 -4.09 -9.59
C THR A 84 -3.31 -5.05 -10.24
N SER A 85 -2.14 -4.55 -10.62
CA SER A 85 -1.10 -5.35 -11.26
C SER A 85 -0.54 -6.47 -10.35
N ILE A 86 -0.45 -6.23 -9.05
CA ILE A 86 0.08 -7.19 -8.07
C ILE A 86 -1.01 -8.08 -7.42
N GLY A 87 -2.25 -7.99 -7.90
CA GLY A 87 -3.36 -8.79 -7.37
C GLY A 87 -3.74 -8.45 -5.93
N LYS A 88 -3.52 -7.20 -5.50
CA LYS A 88 -3.79 -6.70 -4.14
C LYS A 88 -4.95 -5.70 -4.09
N VAL A 89 -5.81 -5.64 -5.12
CA VAL A 89 -7.00 -4.74 -5.14
C VAL A 89 -7.98 -5.08 -4.02
N ALA A 90 -8.30 -6.36 -3.95
CA ALA A 90 -8.92 -6.97 -2.80
C ALA A 90 -7.77 -7.40 -1.91
N THR A 91 -7.26 -6.48 -1.09
CA THR A 91 -6.00 -6.67 -0.35
C THR A 91 -6.00 -7.91 0.55
N GLY A 92 -7.16 -8.57 0.73
CA GLY A 92 -7.36 -9.71 1.61
C GLY A 92 -7.19 -9.31 3.07
N LEU A 93 -7.37 -10.27 3.97
CA LEU A 93 -7.04 -10.09 5.38
C LEU A 93 -5.53 -10.33 5.59
N GLY A 94 -4.88 -9.54 6.44
CA GLY A 94 -3.48 -9.73 6.84
C GLY A 94 -2.57 -8.57 6.43
N ASN A 95 -1.48 -8.89 5.75
CA ASN A 95 -0.51 -7.91 5.30
C ASN A 95 0.15 -8.33 3.98
N PHE A 96 0.81 -7.37 3.33
CA PHE A 96 1.68 -7.63 2.20
C PHE A 96 2.83 -6.62 2.22
N SER A 97 3.97 -7.03 1.64
CA SER A 97 5.14 -6.17 1.53
C SER A 97 5.44 -5.82 0.09
N THR A 98 6.05 -4.66 -0.10
CA THR A 98 6.60 -4.21 -1.37
C THR A 98 7.89 -3.46 -1.13
N GLU A 99 8.71 -3.37 -2.15
CA GLU A 99 9.94 -2.60 -2.12
C GLU A 99 9.70 -1.16 -2.60
N VAL A 100 10.39 -0.22 -1.96
CA VAL A 100 10.54 1.17 -2.40
C VAL A 100 12.01 1.45 -2.62
N PHE A 101 12.36 1.97 -3.79
CA PHE A 101 13.73 2.32 -4.12
C PHE A 101 14.11 3.67 -3.49
N ILE A 102 15.21 3.71 -2.74
CA ILE A 102 15.74 4.94 -2.14
C ILE A 102 16.63 5.64 -3.17
N ASP A 103 16.00 6.44 -4.03
CA ASP A 103 16.64 7.07 -5.19
C ASP A 103 17.74 8.07 -4.78
N PRO A 104 19.02 7.84 -5.16
CA PRO A 104 20.12 8.75 -4.82
C PRO A 104 19.97 10.16 -5.41
N VAL A 105 19.13 10.35 -6.43
CA VAL A 105 18.84 11.68 -6.99
C VAL A 105 17.90 12.48 -6.08
N LYS A 106 17.06 11.81 -5.29
CA LYS A 106 16.07 12.45 -4.40
C LYS A 106 16.53 12.49 -2.95
N PHE A 107 17.29 11.49 -2.52
CA PHE A 107 17.85 11.36 -1.19
C PHE A 107 19.32 11.78 -1.19
N ASP A 108 19.55 13.07 -1.39
CA ASP A 108 20.89 13.67 -1.26
C ASP A 108 21.18 13.93 0.22
N ILE A 109 21.66 12.89 0.91
CA ILE A 109 21.99 12.93 2.33
C ILE A 109 23.44 12.50 2.56
N THR A 110 24.13 13.18 3.47
CA THR A 110 25.51 12.86 3.88
C THR A 110 25.57 12.28 5.30
N THR A 111 24.45 12.31 6.01
CA THR A 111 24.28 11.80 7.37
C THR A 111 22.99 10.99 7.48
N VAL A 112 22.97 10.07 8.45
CA VAL A 112 21.76 9.31 8.78
C VAL A 112 20.60 10.28 9.08
N THR A 113 19.50 10.14 8.35
CA THR A 113 18.37 11.08 8.38
C THR A 113 17.05 10.34 8.46
N THR A 114 16.17 10.74 9.37
CA THR A 114 14.82 10.18 9.48
C THR A 114 13.86 10.91 8.54
N TYR A 115 13.18 10.14 7.70
CA TYR A 115 12.11 10.61 6.83
C TYR A 115 10.76 10.06 7.29
N THR A 116 9.71 10.83 7.01
CA THR A 116 8.34 10.35 7.00
C THR A 116 8.01 9.88 5.58
N LEU A 117 7.68 8.59 5.44
CA LEU A 117 7.10 8.02 4.24
C LEU A 117 5.58 8.20 4.32
N ASN A 118 4.99 8.87 3.34
CA ASN A 118 3.55 9.06 3.22
C ASN A 118 3.00 8.22 2.07
N ALA A 119 2.00 7.39 2.37
CA ALA A 119 1.27 6.59 1.41
C ALA A 119 -0.10 7.24 1.16
N ALA A 120 -0.33 7.72 -0.07
CA ALA A 120 -1.65 8.12 -0.52
C ALA A 120 -2.33 6.93 -1.19
N ILE A 121 -3.30 6.35 -0.51
CA ILE A 121 -4.05 5.18 -0.95
C ILE A 121 -5.31 5.65 -1.65
N THR A 122 -5.45 5.22 -2.89
CA THR A 122 -6.62 5.46 -3.71
C THR A 122 -7.55 4.26 -3.64
N SER A 123 -8.81 4.52 -3.35
CA SER A 123 -9.80 3.49 -3.04
C SER A 123 -11.12 3.75 -3.74
N VAL A 124 -11.88 2.70 -4.00
CA VAL A 124 -13.30 2.77 -4.32
C VAL A 124 -14.09 2.16 -3.17
N ILE A 125 -15.17 2.84 -2.77
CA ILE A 125 -16.07 2.38 -1.71
C ILE A 125 -17.24 1.64 -2.35
N GLY A 126 -17.23 0.33 -2.20
CA GLY A 126 -18.37 -0.55 -2.43
C GLY A 126 -19.23 -0.32 -3.66
N ALA A 127 -20.54 -0.54 -3.49
CA ALA A 127 -21.52 -0.42 -4.56
C ALA A 127 -21.83 1.03 -4.95
N SER A 128 -21.46 2.01 -4.11
CA SER A 128 -21.62 3.43 -4.45
C SER A 128 -20.58 3.91 -5.47
N LEU A 129 -19.51 3.14 -5.68
CA LEU A 129 -18.39 3.48 -6.57
C LEU A 129 -17.74 4.83 -6.24
N GLU A 130 -17.87 5.28 -5.00
CA GLU A 130 -17.29 6.54 -4.56
C GLU A 130 -15.78 6.40 -4.47
N THR A 131 -15.06 7.33 -5.09
CA THR A 131 -13.60 7.38 -5.02
C THR A 131 -13.14 8.10 -3.76
N SER A 132 -12.19 7.50 -3.04
CA SER A 132 -11.60 8.08 -1.85
C SER A 132 -10.07 8.09 -1.95
N VAL A 133 -9.45 9.13 -1.40
CA VAL A 133 -8.01 9.20 -1.18
C VAL A 133 -7.76 9.29 0.31
N ARG A 134 -6.89 8.43 0.83
CA ARG A 134 -6.56 8.35 2.25
C ARG A 134 -5.05 8.39 2.40
N PHE A 135 -4.58 9.06 3.44
CA PHE A 135 -3.16 9.15 3.72
C PHE A 135 -2.81 8.37 4.97
N LEU A 136 -1.72 7.59 4.88
CA LEU A 136 -1.08 6.90 5.99
C LEU A 136 0.39 7.28 5.98
N ASN A 137 1.06 7.21 7.14
CA ASN A 137 2.47 7.47 7.24
C ASN A 137 3.20 6.41 8.08
N THR A 138 4.52 6.39 7.91
CA THR A 138 5.45 5.72 8.81
C THR A 138 6.79 6.45 8.79
N THR A 139 7.64 6.23 9.79
CA THR A 139 8.98 6.80 9.83
C THR A 139 10.01 5.78 9.39
N ILE A 140 10.98 6.22 8.60
CA ILE A 140 12.07 5.39 8.10
C ILE A 140 13.37 6.19 8.27
N THR A 141 14.34 5.59 8.95
CA THR A 141 15.70 6.10 9.02
C THR A 141 16.45 5.70 7.76
N ILE A 142 17.11 6.65 7.11
CA ILE A 142 17.85 6.43 5.86
C ILE A 142 19.32 6.78 6.08
N GLU A 143 20.19 5.88 5.67
CA GLU A 143 21.64 6.02 5.69
C GLU A 143 22.17 6.31 4.26
N PRO A 144 23.24 7.10 4.13
CA PRO A 144 23.90 7.36 2.84
C PRO A 144 24.39 6.09 2.11
#